data_AF-A0A1Y2V4Y5-F1
#
_entry.id   AF-A0A1Y2V4Y5-F1
#
_cell.length_a   1.000
_cell.length_b   1.000
_cell.length_c   1.000
_cell.angle_alpha   90.00
_cell.angle_beta   90.00
_cell.angle_gamma   90.00
#
_symmetry.space_group_name_H-M   'P 1'
#
loop_
_entity.id
_entity.type
_entity.pdbx_description
1 polymer ?
#
loop_
_entity_poly.entity_id
_entity_poly.type
_entity_poly.pdbx_seq_one_letter_code
_entity_poly.pdbx_strand_id
1 'polypeptide(L)'
;MALVAECIRILERHGLPNVECEIKESEIRKLQSEELTVPYPPPLPKDNAMIECHFPLTASPGQAIAAEKTHYSVGTLGLYLKSKSSCSQVQNRWGLTCRHVAFPDETRNDEYRFEPNTDEPHNILMPTDKAVSKMELAAQAQLNAQSEQKSDTEIIMKRESDFNELEKTRERIGEIETIINQSKEFLERILPHWKATASRIMGHVVFAPPLQAAGPINPNDLCGPRRDWALIELDENKFGESLPNAVDIRLGVNTNDFWKLKRWLETCTYNQPRFELPPNDNMVLNGVVPLEELRNPKMKDVNDMSCLIVGKRGATTGVTWGCGNWVTSIVQRDGLVTNEWGVLCLFRKHFVPFSKNGDSGSVVFDIRGRVVGIMTSGEGMTDTLDITYVTPMEWLLKDMKDNGYDVSIP
;
A
#
# COMPACT_ATOMS: atom_id res chain seq x y z
N MET A 1 -47.33 6.21 17.54
CA MET A 1 -48.30 6.96 18.37
C MET A 1 -49.63 6.22 18.55
N ALA A 2 -50.27 5.68 17.50
CA ALA A 2 -51.57 4.97 17.64
C ALA A 2 -51.53 3.67 18.48
N LEU A 3 -50.44 2.91 18.41
CA LEU A 3 -50.32 1.61 19.10
C LEU A 3 -50.20 1.75 20.62
N VAL A 4 -49.34 2.66 21.09
CA VAL A 4 -49.14 2.96 22.52
C VAL A 4 -50.44 3.42 23.17
N ALA A 5 -51.22 4.28 22.49
CA ALA A 5 -52.50 4.75 22.98
C ALA A 5 -53.51 3.61 23.17
N GLU A 6 -53.57 2.64 22.25
CA GLU A 6 -54.50 1.51 22.39
C GLU A 6 -54.04 0.54 23.50
N CYS A 7 -52.73 0.33 23.68
CA CYS A 7 -52.20 -0.44 24.80
C CYS A 7 -52.56 0.17 26.15
N ILE A 8 -52.38 1.48 26.31
CA ILE A 8 -52.80 2.21 27.53
C ILE A 8 -54.30 2.01 27.76
N ARG A 9 -55.13 2.18 26.72
CA ARG A 9 -56.58 2.04 26.81
C ARG A 9 -57.05 0.64 27.24
N ILE A 10 -56.35 -0.40 26.78
CA ILE A 10 -56.62 -1.80 27.17
C ILE A 10 -56.27 -2.00 28.65
N LEU A 11 -55.12 -1.50 29.09
CA LEU A 11 -54.65 -1.64 30.47
C LEU A 11 -55.55 -0.90 31.47
N GLU A 12 -55.97 0.32 31.12
CA GLU A 12 -56.93 1.09 31.92
C GLU A 12 -58.28 0.36 32.04
N ARG A 13 -58.78 -0.24 30.95
CA ARG A 13 -60.03 -1.02 30.96
C ARG A 13 -59.97 -2.24 31.88
N HIS A 14 -58.78 -2.77 32.14
CA HIS A 14 -58.57 -3.89 33.07
C HIS A 14 -58.21 -3.45 34.49
N GLY A 15 -58.42 -2.17 34.83
CA GLY A 15 -58.28 -1.65 36.19
C GLY A 15 -56.85 -1.33 36.61
N LEU A 16 -55.95 -1.10 35.64
CA LEU A 16 -54.59 -0.66 35.88
C LEU A 16 -54.45 0.83 35.46
N PRO A 17 -54.80 1.80 36.33
CA PRO A 17 -54.59 3.21 36.04
C PRO A 17 -53.12 3.61 36.27
N ASN A 18 -52.69 4.72 35.64
CA ASN A 18 -51.33 5.30 35.76
C ASN A 18 -50.18 4.40 35.27
N VAL A 19 -50.36 3.76 34.11
CA VAL A 19 -49.30 2.96 33.47
C VAL A 19 -48.63 3.77 32.36
N GLU A 20 -47.32 3.92 32.45
CA GLU A 20 -46.50 4.43 31.35
C GLU A 20 -46.22 3.28 30.38
N CYS A 21 -46.62 3.46 29.12
CA CYS A 21 -46.43 2.47 28.07
C CYS A 21 -45.37 2.97 27.10
N GLU A 22 -44.21 2.32 27.10
CA GLU A 22 -43.17 2.50 26.08
C GLU A 22 -43.17 1.25 25.19
N ILE A 23 -43.30 1.45 23.88
CA ILE A 23 -43.10 0.38 22.89
C ILE A 23 -41.80 0.70 22.17
N LYS A 24 -40.78 -0.11 22.43
CA LYS A 24 -39.46 0.02 21.82
C LYS A 24 -39.18 -1.21 20.97
N GLU A 25 -38.90 -0.97 19.70
CA GLU A 25 -38.34 -1.97 18.79
C GLU A 25 -36.83 -1.75 18.75
N SER A 26 -36.05 -2.77 19.13
CA SER A 26 -34.59 -2.69 19.11
C SER A 26 -33.98 -4.06 18.87
N GLU A 27 -32.89 -4.09 18.10
CA GLU A 27 -32.04 -5.26 18.00
C GLU A 27 -31.13 -5.36 19.23
N ILE A 28 -31.13 -6.51 19.88
CA ILE A 28 -30.22 -6.82 20.98
C ILE A 28 -28.85 -7.14 20.38
N ARG A 29 -27.82 -6.35 20.72
CA ARG A 29 -26.42 -6.66 20.39
C ARG A 29 -25.68 -7.09 21.65
N LYS A 30 -24.76 -8.05 21.51
CA LYS A 30 -23.86 -8.47 22.61
C LYS A 30 -22.97 -7.27 23.01
N LEU A 31 -22.76 -7.08 24.31
CA LEU A 31 -21.90 -6.03 24.90
C LEU A 31 -20.49 -6.55 25.25
N GLN A 32 -20.10 -7.70 24.72
CA GLN A 32 -18.70 -8.10 24.72
C GLN A 32 -17.98 -7.10 23.82
N SER A 33 -16.83 -6.55 24.25
CA SER A 33 -15.94 -5.89 23.29
C SER A 33 -15.43 -6.99 22.37
N GLU A 34 -16.17 -7.30 21.31
CA GLU A 34 -15.49 -7.66 20.07
C GLU A 34 -14.52 -6.50 19.87
N GLU A 35 -13.21 -6.78 19.97
CA GLU A 35 -12.20 -5.84 19.51
C GLU A 35 -12.68 -5.40 18.14
N LEU A 36 -13.13 -4.15 18.01
CA LEU A 36 -13.66 -3.63 16.77
C LEU A 36 -12.50 -3.64 15.79
N THR A 37 -12.34 -4.74 15.06
CA THR A 37 -11.40 -4.85 13.94
C THR A 37 -11.82 -3.78 12.96
N VAL A 38 -11.01 -2.72 12.89
CA VAL A 38 -11.26 -1.57 12.02
C VAL A 38 -10.92 -2.02 10.60
N PRO A 39 -11.90 -2.14 9.69
CA PRO A 39 -11.61 -2.53 8.31
C PRO A 39 -10.83 -1.45 7.59
N TYR A 40 -9.98 -1.84 6.64
CA TYR A 40 -9.27 -0.86 5.82
C TYR A 40 -10.28 -0.11 4.93
N PRO A 41 -10.42 1.22 5.07
CA PRO A 41 -11.31 2.00 4.22
C PRO A 41 -10.87 1.98 2.75
N PRO A 42 -11.81 2.18 1.80
CA PRO A 42 -11.48 2.34 0.40
C PRO A 42 -10.71 3.65 0.15
N PRO A 43 -9.99 3.79 -0.97
CA PRO A 43 -9.36 5.05 -1.36
C PRO A 43 -10.36 6.19 -1.44
N LEU A 44 -9.94 7.40 -1.03
CA LEU A 44 -10.75 8.61 -1.18
C LEU A 44 -10.80 9.07 -2.66
N PRO A 45 -11.84 9.85 -3.04
CA PRO A 45 -11.89 10.55 -4.31
C PRO A 45 -10.63 11.41 -4.55
N LYS A 46 -10.21 11.54 -5.82
CA LYS A 46 -8.96 12.22 -6.22
C LYS A 46 -8.94 13.72 -5.90
N ASP A 47 -10.10 14.33 -5.74
CA ASP A 47 -10.33 15.72 -5.38
C ASP A 47 -10.42 15.94 -3.86
N ASN A 48 -10.42 14.87 -3.05
CA ASN A 48 -10.40 14.99 -1.60
C ASN A 48 -9.01 15.43 -1.12
N ALA A 49 -8.95 16.52 -0.35
CA ALA A 49 -7.70 17.10 0.11
C ALA A 49 -6.96 16.22 1.14
N MET A 50 -7.62 15.22 1.72
CA MET A 50 -7.02 14.28 2.66
C MET A 50 -6.58 12.97 2.01
N ILE A 51 -6.63 12.83 0.67
CA ILE A 51 -6.28 11.58 -0.02
C ILE A 51 -4.88 11.04 0.35
N GLU A 52 -3.87 11.89 0.46
CA GLU A 52 -2.51 11.48 0.83
C GLU A 52 -2.40 11.06 2.30
N CYS A 53 -3.11 11.74 3.20
CA CYS A 53 -3.17 11.37 4.61
C CYS A 53 -3.99 10.10 4.83
N HIS A 54 -4.99 9.85 3.99
CA HIS A 54 -5.83 8.66 4.07
C HIS A 54 -5.18 7.42 3.46
N PHE A 55 -4.30 7.59 2.48
CA PHE A 55 -3.69 6.48 1.74
C PHE A 55 -3.08 5.38 2.64
N PRO A 56 -2.34 5.68 3.73
CA PRO A 56 -1.78 4.64 4.60
C PRO A 56 -2.82 3.77 5.32
N LEU A 57 -4.10 4.16 5.28
CA LEU A 57 -5.23 3.42 5.84
C LEU A 57 -5.93 2.55 4.77
N THR A 58 -5.42 2.48 3.55
CA THR A 58 -6.06 1.73 2.45
C THR A 58 -5.35 0.40 2.20
N ALA A 59 -6.11 -0.64 1.87
CA ALA A 59 -5.54 -1.90 1.40
C ALA A 59 -5.00 -1.71 -0.04
N SER A 60 -3.70 -1.45 -0.18
CA SER A 60 -3.04 -1.22 -1.48
C SER A 60 -1.61 -1.77 -1.44
N PRO A 61 -1.00 -2.15 -2.58
CA PRO A 61 0.45 -2.25 -2.71
C PRO A 61 1.15 -0.95 -2.30
N GLY A 62 2.37 -1.07 -1.75
CA GLY A 62 3.21 0.08 -1.41
C GLY A 62 3.00 0.65 -0.01
N GLN A 63 2.25 -0.04 0.86
CA GLN A 63 2.00 0.40 2.23
C GLN A 63 3.19 0.15 3.15
N ALA A 64 3.40 1.06 4.10
CA ALA A 64 4.43 0.89 5.12
C ALA A 64 4.00 -0.20 6.12
N ILE A 65 4.86 -1.19 6.32
CA ILE A 65 4.65 -2.28 7.28
C ILE A 65 5.86 -2.49 8.19
N ALA A 66 5.62 -3.06 9.37
CA ALA A 66 6.65 -3.46 10.34
C ALA A 66 6.12 -4.61 11.20
N ALA A 67 7.01 -5.47 11.71
CA ALA A 67 6.58 -6.47 12.69
C ALA A 67 6.26 -5.82 14.04
N GLU A 68 5.24 -6.35 14.73
CA GLU A 68 4.77 -5.85 16.04
C GLU A 68 5.86 -5.93 17.13
N LYS A 69 6.79 -6.88 17.04
CA LYS A 69 7.88 -6.98 18.02
C LYS A 69 9.08 -6.08 17.68
N THR A 70 9.16 -5.54 16.46
CA THR A 70 10.30 -4.75 15.96
C THR A 70 9.86 -3.53 15.14
N HIS A 71 9.13 -2.60 15.77
CA HIS A 71 8.51 -1.44 15.11
C HIS A 71 9.47 -0.52 14.35
N TYR A 72 10.77 -0.55 14.69
CA TYR A 72 11.80 0.29 14.07
C TYR A 72 12.26 -0.22 12.70
N SER A 73 12.06 -1.51 12.40
CA SER A 73 12.35 -2.06 11.08
C SER A 73 11.11 -1.89 10.19
N VAL A 74 11.17 -0.93 9.28
CA VAL A 74 10.07 -0.61 8.38
C VAL A 74 10.43 -1.07 6.98
N GLY A 75 9.49 -1.74 6.33
CA GLY A 75 9.53 -2.04 4.91
C GLY A 75 8.19 -1.74 4.25
N THR A 76 8.00 -2.34 3.09
CA THR A 76 6.85 -2.12 2.24
C THR A 76 6.10 -3.43 1.99
N LEU A 77 4.77 -3.37 2.05
CA LEU A 77 3.89 -4.40 1.54
C LEU A 77 3.97 -4.41 0.01
N GLY A 78 4.43 -5.51 -0.56
CA GLY A 78 4.60 -5.66 -2.00
C GLY A 78 3.29 -5.75 -2.72
N LEU A 79 2.62 -6.89 -2.60
CA LEU A 79 1.34 -7.15 -3.25
C LEU A 79 0.56 -8.22 -2.49
N TYR A 80 -0.70 -8.38 -2.87
CA TYR A 80 -1.57 -9.42 -2.37
C TYR A 80 -1.54 -10.66 -3.27
N LEU A 81 -1.73 -11.83 -2.67
CA LEU A 81 -1.76 -13.13 -3.32
C LEU A 81 -2.99 -13.91 -2.84
N LYS A 82 -3.51 -14.77 -3.71
CA LYS A 82 -4.57 -15.73 -3.36
C LYS A 82 -4.17 -17.16 -3.68
N SER A 83 -4.76 -18.12 -2.97
CA SER A 83 -4.57 -19.54 -3.29
C SER A 83 -5.07 -19.86 -4.69
N LYS A 84 -4.34 -20.71 -5.43
CA LYS A 84 -4.86 -21.33 -6.65
C LYS A 84 -5.86 -22.44 -6.36
N SER A 85 -5.78 -23.06 -5.18
CA SER A 85 -6.71 -24.10 -4.75
C SER A 85 -7.85 -23.50 -3.94
N SER A 86 -9.08 -23.77 -4.37
CA SER A 86 -10.31 -23.43 -3.66
C SER A 86 -10.55 -24.45 -2.54
N CYS A 87 -9.72 -24.45 -1.48
CA CYS A 87 -10.02 -25.20 -0.27
C CYS A 87 -10.67 -24.24 0.73
N SER A 88 -11.96 -24.44 1.02
CA SER A 88 -12.79 -23.54 1.83
C SER A 88 -12.50 -23.56 3.33
N GLN A 89 -11.47 -24.30 3.78
CA GLN A 89 -11.16 -24.53 5.19
C GLN A 89 -9.87 -23.85 5.68
N VAL A 90 -9.09 -23.20 4.80
CA VAL A 90 -7.87 -22.48 5.15
C VAL A 90 -7.93 -21.09 4.55
N GLN A 91 -7.57 -20.09 5.34
CA GLN A 91 -7.43 -18.70 4.90
C GLN A 91 -6.49 -18.66 3.70
N ASN A 92 -6.96 -18.05 2.61
CA ASN A 92 -6.39 -18.24 1.27
C ASN A 92 -5.89 -16.94 0.66
N ARG A 93 -5.62 -15.93 1.50
CA ARG A 93 -5.27 -14.56 1.14
C ARG A 93 -4.02 -14.15 1.90
N TRP A 94 -2.99 -13.75 1.16
CA TRP A 94 -1.71 -13.38 1.72
C TRP A 94 -1.21 -12.03 1.22
N GLY A 95 -0.50 -11.30 2.08
CA GLY A 95 0.40 -10.22 1.70
C GLY A 95 1.81 -10.76 1.48
N LEU A 96 2.51 -10.22 0.49
CA LEU A 96 3.91 -10.53 0.21
C LEU A 96 4.82 -9.36 0.60
N THR A 97 5.89 -9.64 1.31
CA THR A 97 7.00 -8.70 1.56
C THR A 97 8.34 -9.43 1.63
N CYS A 98 9.42 -8.73 1.97
CA CYS A 98 10.73 -9.33 2.21
C CYS A 98 10.82 -9.96 3.60
N ARG A 99 11.65 -11.00 3.73
CA ARG A 99 11.90 -11.68 5.01
C ARG A 99 12.49 -10.72 6.02
N HIS A 100 13.50 -9.94 5.63
CA HIS A 100 14.18 -9.01 6.53
C HIS A 100 13.31 -7.81 6.96
N VAL A 101 12.14 -7.62 6.35
CA VAL A 101 11.14 -6.64 6.79
C VAL A 101 10.31 -7.21 7.94
N ALA A 102 9.97 -8.50 7.86
CA ALA A 102 9.19 -9.20 8.87
C ALA A 102 10.05 -9.67 10.06
N PHE A 103 11.32 -10.02 9.84
CA PHE A 103 12.19 -10.61 10.85
C PHE A 103 13.51 -9.84 10.98
N PRO A 104 14.07 -9.76 12.19
CA PRO A 104 15.36 -9.12 12.41
C PRO A 104 16.52 -10.02 11.90
N ASP A 105 17.68 -9.42 11.63
CA ASP A 105 18.80 -10.10 10.96
C ASP A 105 19.40 -11.25 11.81
N GLU A 106 19.24 -11.22 13.13
CA GLU A 106 19.73 -12.25 14.04
C GLU A 106 19.11 -13.63 13.74
N THR A 107 17.87 -13.63 13.23
CA THR A 107 17.14 -14.85 12.87
C THR A 107 17.33 -15.23 11.41
N ARG A 108 18.19 -14.54 10.64
CA ARG A 108 18.23 -14.63 9.17
C ARG A 108 18.37 -16.04 8.59
N ASN A 109 19.02 -16.95 9.31
CA ASN A 109 19.27 -18.32 8.86
C ASN A 109 18.13 -19.28 9.20
N ASP A 110 17.14 -18.84 9.97
CA ASP A 110 16.06 -19.69 10.45
C ASP A 110 14.89 -19.68 9.46
N GLU A 111 14.32 -20.85 9.22
CA GLU A 111 13.01 -20.95 8.58
C GLU A 111 11.95 -20.58 9.62
N TYR A 112 11.01 -19.73 9.24
CA TYR A 112 9.80 -19.49 10.02
C TYR A 112 8.62 -20.16 9.33
N ARG A 113 7.86 -20.96 10.08
CA ARG A 113 6.58 -21.53 9.67
C ARG A 113 5.65 -21.47 10.87
N PHE A 114 4.49 -20.86 10.68
CA PHE A 114 3.52 -20.69 11.76
C PHE A 114 2.75 -21.99 11.99
N GLU A 115 2.72 -22.44 13.25
CA GLU A 115 1.89 -23.56 13.72
C GLU A 115 0.78 -23.05 14.66
N PRO A 116 -0.49 -22.96 14.19
CA PRO A 116 -1.58 -22.28 14.92
C PRO A 116 -1.90 -22.79 16.33
N ASN A 117 -1.52 -24.04 16.64
CA ASN A 117 -1.83 -24.67 17.91
C ASN A 117 -0.70 -24.54 18.95
N THR A 118 0.49 -24.12 18.53
CA THR A 118 1.70 -24.09 19.37
C THR A 118 2.33 -22.71 19.45
N ASP A 119 2.19 -21.92 18.38
CA ASP A 119 2.95 -20.69 18.22
C ASP A 119 2.13 -19.46 18.58
N GLU A 120 2.80 -18.47 19.14
CA GLU A 120 2.27 -17.11 19.15
C GLU A 120 2.39 -16.50 17.74
N PRO A 121 1.32 -15.88 17.21
CA PRO A 121 1.37 -15.24 15.89
C PRO A 121 2.45 -14.15 15.81
N HIS A 122 3.26 -14.19 14.74
CA HIS A 122 4.21 -13.11 14.44
C HIS A 122 3.50 -12.00 13.65
N ASN A 123 2.87 -11.09 14.37
CA ASN A 123 2.00 -10.05 13.83
C ASN A 123 2.76 -8.99 13.03
N ILE A 124 2.11 -8.51 11.95
CA ILE A 124 2.57 -7.39 11.12
C ILE A 124 1.61 -6.21 11.27
N LEU A 125 2.17 -5.01 11.40
CA LEU A 125 1.44 -3.76 11.52
C LEU A 125 1.34 -3.05 10.17
N MET A 126 0.15 -2.55 9.85
CA MET A 126 -0.13 -1.61 8.76
C MET A 126 -1.28 -0.68 9.18
N PRO A 127 -1.09 0.65 9.23
CA PRO A 127 0.17 1.40 9.02
C PRO A 127 1.18 1.25 10.18
N THR A 128 2.45 1.59 9.93
CA THR A 128 3.48 1.69 10.97
C THR A 128 3.30 2.92 11.87
N ASP A 129 3.97 2.94 13.04
CA ASP A 129 3.96 4.10 13.95
C ASP A 129 4.40 5.38 13.24
N LYS A 130 5.47 5.27 12.44
CA LYS A 130 6.00 6.39 11.67
C LYS A 130 4.99 6.92 10.65
N ALA A 131 4.24 6.03 10.00
CA ALA A 131 3.19 6.41 9.07
C ALA A 131 2.03 7.11 9.80
N VAL A 132 1.59 6.60 10.96
CA VAL A 132 0.57 7.25 11.81
C VAL A 132 0.97 8.66 12.21
N SER A 133 2.18 8.83 12.75
CA SER A 133 2.70 10.14 13.14
C SER A 133 2.80 11.09 11.95
N LYS A 134 3.21 10.60 10.77
CA LYS A 134 3.29 11.42 9.55
C LYS A 134 1.90 11.87 9.09
N MET A 135 0.89 11.01 9.14
CA MET A 135 -0.50 11.36 8.83
C MET A 135 -1.01 12.46 9.77
N GLU A 136 -0.79 12.31 11.08
CA GLU A 136 -1.22 13.30 12.08
C GLU A 136 -0.59 14.67 11.83
N LEU A 137 0.73 14.71 11.65
CA LEU A 137 1.46 15.94 11.39
C LEU A 137 1.03 16.62 10.08
N ALA A 138 0.87 15.85 9.01
CA ALA A 138 0.45 16.38 7.70
C ALA A 138 -0.98 16.93 7.75
N ALA A 139 -1.91 16.19 8.36
CA ALA A 139 -3.29 16.61 8.51
C ALA A 139 -3.42 17.87 9.38
N GLN A 140 -2.66 17.96 10.48
CA GLN A 140 -2.66 19.15 11.34
C GLN A 140 -2.05 20.36 10.62
N ALA A 141 -0.96 20.18 9.88
CA ALA A 141 -0.35 21.25 9.10
C ALA A 141 -1.31 21.78 8.03
N GLN A 142 -2.04 20.90 7.34
CA GLN A 142 -3.05 21.28 6.37
C GLN A 142 -4.21 22.05 7.02
N LEU A 143 -4.74 21.55 8.16
CA LEU A 143 -5.80 22.23 8.89
C LEU A 143 -5.39 23.65 9.31
N ASN A 144 -4.18 23.81 9.84
CA ASN A 144 -3.66 25.10 10.28
C ASN A 144 -3.50 26.07 9.09
N ALA A 145 -2.83 25.62 8.02
CA ALA A 145 -2.60 26.44 6.83
C ALA A 145 -3.91 26.91 6.18
N GLN A 146 -4.90 26.03 6.06
CA GLN A 146 -6.19 26.37 5.47
C GLN A 146 -7.03 27.28 6.39
N SER A 147 -6.93 27.11 7.71
CA SER A 147 -7.60 28.00 8.66
C SER A 147 -7.03 29.42 8.62
N GLU A 148 -5.70 29.56 8.50
CA GLU A 148 -5.04 30.85 8.30
C GLU A 148 -5.45 31.49 6.96
N GLN A 149 -5.38 30.70 5.87
CA GLN A 149 -5.80 31.16 4.55
C GLN A 149 -7.27 31.61 4.53
N LYS A 150 -8.16 30.92 5.23
CA LYS A 150 -9.57 31.33 5.38
C LYS A 150 -9.68 32.70 6.04
N SER A 151 -9.00 32.90 7.16
CA SER A 151 -9.00 34.18 7.89
C SER A 151 -8.53 35.33 7.00
N ASP A 152 -7.44 35.15 6.27
CA ASP A 152 -6.91 36.16 5.35
C ASP A 152 -7.88 36.46 4.20
N THR A 153 -8.50 35.42 3.64
CA THR A 153 -9.47 35.55 2.55
C THR A 153 -10.75 36.27 3.01
N GLU A 154 -11.21 36.03 4.24
CA GLU A 154 -12.35 36.75 4.83
C GLU A 154 -12.05 38.24 5.06
N ILE A 155 -10.80 38.60 5.38
CA ILE A 155 -10.38 40.01 5.50
C ILE A 155 -10.40 40.69 4.13
N ILE A 156 -9.94 40.00 3.08
CA ILE A 156 -10.00 40.50 1.70
C ILE A 156 -11.46 40.70 1.28
N MET A 157 -12.33 39.71 1.52
CA MET A 157 -13.75 39.78 1.18
C MET A 157 -14.44 40.99 1.83
N LYS A 158 -14.11 41.34 3.07
CA LYS A 158 -14.69 42.52 3.77
C LYS A 158 -14.27 43.86 3.17
N ARG A 159 -13.16 43.90 2.43
CA ARG A 159 -12.61 45.11 1.80
C ARG A 159 -12.98 45.22 0.33
N GLU A 160 -13.47 44.12 -0.26
CA GLU A 160 -13.85 44.07 -1.66
C GLU A 160 -15.20 44.74 -1.88
N SER A 161 -15.28 45.49 -2.97
CA SER A 161 -16.46 46.27 -3.38
C SER A 161 -16.94 45.91 -4.78
N ASP A 162 -16.09 45.25 -5.57
CA ASP A 162 -16.48 44.68 -6.85
C ASP A 162 -17.30 43.40 -6.63
N PHE A 163 -18.51 43.35 -7.18
CA PHE A 163 -19.42 42.23 -7.02
C PHE A 163 -18.88 40.91 -7.60
N ASN A 164 -18.18 40.96 -8.73
CA ASN A 164 -17.63 39.75 -9.35
C ASN A 164 -16.45 39.19 -8.54
N GLU A 165 -15.59 40.06 -8.00
CA GLU A 165 -14.48 39.63 -7.15
C GLU A 165 -14.97 39.14 -5.78
N LEU A 166 -16.05 39.71 -5.24
CA LEU A 166 -16.73 39.18 -4.05
C LEU A 166 -17.22 37.75 -4.26
N GLU A 167 -17.87 37.46 -5.38
CA GLU A 167 -18.42 36.12 -5.65
C GLU A 167 -17.29 35.08 -5.82
N LYS A 168 -16.23 35.40 -6.57
CA LYS A 168 -15.03 34.53 -6.66
C LYS A 168 -14.39 34.28 -5.30
N THR A 169 -14.33 35.32 -4.45
CA THR A 169 -13.77 35.20 -3.10
C THR A 169 -14.64 34.29 -2.23
N ARG A 170 -15.97 34.38 -2.35
CA ARG A 170 -16.91 33.49 -1.66
C ARG A 170 -16.76 32.04 -2.10
N GLU A 171 -16.65 31.78 -3.40
CA GLU A 171 -16.38 30.44 -3.94
C GLU A 171 -15.09 29.87 -3.34
N ARG A 172 -14.02 30.65 -3.35
CA ARG A 172 -12.73 30.25 -2.75
C ARG A 172 -12.82 29.96 -1.25
N ILE A 173 -13.61 30.73 -0.49
CA ILE A 173 -13.87 30.43 0.93
C ILE A 173 -14.58 29.09 1.07
N GLY A 174 -15.57 28.79 0.23
CA GLY A 174 -16.27 27.50 0.24
C GLY A 174 -15.35 26.31 -0.05
N GLU A 175 -14.41 26.45 -0.97
CA GLU A 175 -13.36 25.45 -1.23
C GLU A 175 -12.48 25.24 0.01
N ILE A 176 -11.99 26.33 0.62
CA ILE A 176 -11.16 26.27 1.83
C ILE A 176 -11.93 25.61 2.99
N GLU A 177 -13.20 25.96 3.19
CA GLU A 177 -14.06 25.35 4.21
C GLU A 177 -14.24 23.85 4.01
N THR A 178 -14.37 23.41 2.75
CA THR A 178 -14.44 21.99 2.41
C THR A 178 -13.17 21.26 2.85
N ILE A 179 -11.99 21.83 2.57
CA ILE A 179 -10.70 21.25 2.98
C ILE A 179 -10.56 21.23 4.50
N ILE A 180 -10.94 22.31 5.20
CA ILE A 180 -10.93 22.37 6.67
C ILE A 180 -11.82 21.26 7.25
N ASN A 181 -13.03 21.10 6.73
CA ASN A 181 -13.98 20.09 7.21
C ASN A 181 -13.45 18.67 6.98
N GLN A 182 -12.89 18.38 5.79
CA GLN A 182 -12.24 17.10 5.50
C GLN A 182 -11.07 16.83 6.45
N SER A 183 -10.24 17.85 6.73
CA SER A 183 -9.08 17.72 7.62
C SER A 183 -9.52 17.45 9.08
N LYS A 184 -10.56 18.13 9.56
CA LYS A 184 -11.16 17.89 10.89
C LYS A 184 -11.77 16.50 10.98
N GLU A 185 -12.55 16.08 9.99
CA GLU A 185 -13.12 14.75 9.93
C GLU A 185 -12.04 13.67 10.03
N PHE A 186 -10.95 13.82 9.26
CA PHE A 186 -9.83 12.89 9.33
C PHE A 186 -9.19 12.84 10.73
N LEU A 187 -8.87 14.00 11.33
CA LEU A 187 -8.19 14.09 12.63
C LEU A 187 -9.07 13.63 13.81
N GLU A 188 -10.34 13.98 13.80
CA GLU A 188 -11.25 13.79 14.93
C GLU A 188 -12.01 12.46 14.86
N ARG A 189 -12.25 11.93 13.65
CA ARG A 189 -13.10 10.76 13.45
C ARG A 189 -12.37 9.57 12.84
N ILE A 190 -11.39 9.76 11.96
CA ILE A 190 -10.74 8.64 11.26
C ILE A 190 -9.49 8.19 12.02
N LEU A 191 -8.49 9.08 12.12
CA LEU A 191 -7.17 8.79 12.69
C LEU A 191 -7.19 8.19 14.11
N PRO A 192 -8.09 8.59 15.04
CA PRO A 192 -8.10 8.04 16.40
C PRO A 192 -8.30 6.51 16.44
N HIS A 193 -9.06 5.93 15.51
CA HIS A 193 -9.28 4.48 15.42
C HIS A 193 -8.00 3.71 15.10
N TRP A 194 -7.01 4.38 14.49
CA TRP A 194 -5.75 3.80 14.05
C TRP A 194 -4.58 4.11 15.00
N LYS A 195 -4.80 4.82 16.11
CA LYS A 195 -3.73 5.09 17.08
C LYS A 195 -3.31 3.85 17.86
N ALA A 196 -4.23 2.93 18.13
CA ALA A 196 -3.93 1.69 18.83
C ALA A 196 -3.16 0.71 17.94
N THR A 197 -2.18 0.01 18.51
CA THR A 197 -1.40 -1.03 17.79
C THR A 197 -2.27 -2.20 17.33
N ALA A 198 -3.18 -2.68 18.18
CA ALA A 198 -4.10 -3.77 17.84
C ALA A 198 -4.97 -3.47 16.61
N SER A 199 -5.46 -2.22 16.48
CA SER A 199 -6.21 -1.77 15.29
C SER A 199 -5.40 -1.84 14.01
N ARG A 200 -4.07 -1.86 14.09
CA ARG A 200 -3.15 -1.84 12.94
C ARG A 200 -2.56 -3.20 12.60
N ILE A 201 -2.80 -4.24 13.39
CA ILE A 201 -2.37 -5.60 13.04
C ILE A 201 -3.08 -6.01 11.75
N MET A 202 -2.36 -6.11 10.64
CA MET A 202 -2.96 -6.50 9.35
C MET A 202 -3.13 -8.01 9.22
N GLY A 203 -2.43 -8.76 10.07
CA GLY A 203 -2.28 -10.20 9.94
C GLY A 203 -0.99 -10.66 10.61
N HIS A 204 -0.62 -11.91 10.33
CA HIS A 204 0.57 -12.54 10.89
C HIS A 204 1.35 -13.28 9.81
N VAL A 205 2.66 -13.43 9.99
CA VAL A 205 3.47 -14.23 9.06
C VAL A 205 3.07 -15.69 9.18
N VAL A 206 2.91 -16.39 8.06
CA VAL A 206 2.70 -17.84 8.01
C VAL A 206 3.93 -18.61 7.57
N PHE A 207 4.76 -17.97 6.74
CA PHE A 207 5.99 -18.58 6.25
C PHE A 207 7.01 -17.54 5.82
N ALA A 208 8.27 -17.77 6.18
CA ALA A 208 9.41 -17.06 5.64
C ALA A 208 10.63 -18.00 5.59
N PRO A 209 11.20 -18.27 4.42
CA PRO A 209 12.37 -19.14 4.32
C PRO A 209 13.62 -18.50 4.96
N PRO A 210 14.68 -19.29 5.20
CA PRO A 210 16.00 -18.76 5.51
C PRO A 210 16.48 -17.79 4.42
N LEU A 211 17.17 -16.74 4.85
CA LEU A 211 17.83 -15.79 3.96
C LEU A 211 19.06 -16.45 3.34
N GLN A 212 18.96 -16.80 2.05
CA GLN A 212 20.01 -17.55 1.36
C GLN A 212 20.10 -17.18 -0.12
N ALA A 213 21.20 -17.56 -0.75
CA ALA A 213 21.27 -17.59 -2.21
C ALA A 213 20.47 -18.79 -2.72
N ALA A 214 19.56 -18.57 -3.66
CA ALA A 214 18.85 -19.65 -4.31
C ALA A 214 19.78 -20.43 -5.25
N GLY A 215 19.34 -21.64 -5.63
CA GLY A 215 19.94 -22.36 -6.75
C GLY A 215 19.82 -21.56 -8.06
N PRO A 216 20.76 -21.74 -9.00
CA PRO A 216 20.78 -20.97 -10.23
C PRO A 216 19.51 -21.20 -11.06
N ILE A 217 18.97 -20.13 -11.65
CA ILE A 217 17.79 -20.20 -12.51
C ILE A 217 18.16 -20.84 -13.85
N ASN A 218 19.31 -20.46 -14.42
CA ASN A 218 19.87 -21.15 -15.59
C ASN A 218 20.99 -22.11 -15.21
N PRO A 219 21.21 -23.17 -16.00
CA PRO A 219 22.40 -24.02 -15.87
C PRO A 219 23.75 -23.26 -15.96
N ASN A 220 23.78 -22.13 -16.68
CA ASN A 220 25.00 -21.34 -16.88
C ASN A 220 25.23 -20.27 -15.79
N ASP A 221 24.25 -20.03 -14.91
CA ASP A 221 24.39 -19.04 -13.84
C ASP A 221 25.17 -19.67 -12.66
N LEU A 222 26.06 -18.90 -12.03
CA LEU A 222 26.84 -19.38 -10.87
C LEU A 222 25.96 -19.59 -9.62
N CYS A 223 24.95 -18.75 -9.47
CA CYS A 223 24.05 -18.71 -8.32
C CYS A 223 22.68 -18.18 -8.75
N GLY A 224 21.67 -18.37 -7.90
CA GLY A 224 20.33 -17.83 -8.09
C GLY A 224 20.11 -16.48 -7.42
N PRO A 225 18.88 -15.95 -7.49
CA PRO A 225 18.51 -14.73 -6.80
C PRO A 225 18.57 -14.90 -5.28
N ARG A 226 18.50 -13.78 -4.57
CA ARG A 226 18.35 -13.77 -3.11
C ARG A 226 16.97 -14.30 -2.71
N ARG A 227 16.94 -15.34 -1.88
CA ARG A 227 15.70 -15.87 -1.30
C ARG A 227 15.35 -15.06 -0.05
N ASP A 228 14.57 -14.01 -0.26
CA ASP A 228 14.24 -13.01 0.75
C ASP A 228 12.78 -12.56 0.63
N TRP A 229 11.87 -13.39 1.14
CA TRP A 229 10.43 -13.14 1.09
C TRP A 229 9.73 -13.65 2.35
N ALA A 230 8.53 -13.13 2.64
CA ALA A 230 7.66 -13.61 3.70
C ALA A 230 6.19 -13.50 3.27
N LEU A 231 5.39 -14.50 3.64
CA LEU A 231 3.93 -14.49 3.43
C LEU A 231 3.22 -14.13 4.73
N ILE A 232 2.31 -13.17 4.63
CA ILE A 232 1.50 -12.66 5.73
C ILE A 232 0.06 -13.09 5.48
N GLU A 233 -0.51 -13.92 6.34
CA GLU A 233 -1.94 -14.23 6.29
C GLU A 233 -2.74 -13.03 6.79
N LEU A 234 -3.67 -12.56 5.96
CA LEU A 234 -4.35 -11.27 6.11
C LEU A 234 -5.62 -11.37 6.94
N ASP A 235 -5.79 -10.60 8.01
CA ASP A 235 -7.02 -10.58 8.83
C ASP A 235 -8.28 -10.37 7.97
N GLU A 236 -9.14 -11.39 7.92
CA GLU A 236 -10.33 -11.40 7.05
C GLU A 236 -11.33 -10.31 7.41
N ASN A 237 -11.37 -9.88 8.68
CA ASN A 237 -12.28 -8.83 9.13
C ASN A 237 -11.79 -7.45 8.67
N LYS A 238 -10.50 -7.31 8.34
CA LYS A 238 -9.91 -6.05 7.89
C LYS A 238 -9.86 -5.91 6.38
N PHE A 239 -9.67 -7.03 5.69
CA PHE A 239 -9.59 -7.08 4.23
C PHE A 239 -10.91 -7.60 3.65
N GLY A 240 -11.59 -6.75 2.87
CA GLY A 240 -12.77 -7.17 2.10
C GLY A 240 -12.46 -8.28 1.09
N GLU A 241 -13.49 -8.77 0.40
CA GLU A 241 -13.37 -9.89 -0.55
C GLU A 241 -12.39 -9.60 -1.70
N SER A 242 -12.37 -8.35 -2.17
CA SER A 242 -11.45 -7.91 -3.23
C SER A 242 -10.13 -7.43 -2.62
N LEU A 243 -9.01 -8.02 -3.07
CA LEU A 243 -7.65 -7.54 -2.78
C LEU A 243 -7.16 -6.71 -3.96
N PRO A 244 -7.25 -5.37 -3.91
CA PRO A 244 -6.92 -4.55 -5.06
C PRO A 244 -5.40 -4.46 -5.20
N ASN A 245 -4.83 -5.30 -6.04
CA ASN A 245 -3.47 -5.12 -6.54
C ASN A 245 -3.46 -4.00 -7.59
N ALA A 246 -3.66 -2.76 -7.14
CA ALA A 246 -3.65 -1.59 -7.99
C ALA A 246 -2.79 -0.49 -7.37
N VAL A 247 -1.99 0.17 -8.19
CA VAL A 247 -1.11 1.27 -7.76
C VAL A 247 -1.60 2.57 -8.36
N ASP A 248 -1.95 3.52 -7.50
CA ASP A 248 -2.17 4.91 -7.91
C ASP A 248 -0.83 5.54 -8.32
N ILE A 249 -0.63 5.74 -9.62
CA ILE A 249 0.63 6.24 -10.19
C ILE A 249 0.77 7.77 -10.09
N ARG A 250 -0.27 8.47 -9.63
CA ARG A 250 -0.27 9.94 -9.47
C ARG A 250 -0.11 10.36 -8.02
N LEU A 251 -0.61 9.57 -7.08
CA LEU A 251 -0.61 9.92 -5.65
C LEU A 251 0.80 10.17 -5.10
N GLY A 252 1.02 11.35 -4.50
CA GLY A 252 2.33 11.78 -4.00
C GLY A 252 3.25 12.38 -5.07
N VAL A 253 2.78 12.54 -6.31
CA VAL A 253 3.49 13.21 -7.40
C VAL A 253 2.79 14.53 -7.70
N ASN A 254 3.51 15.65 -7.62
CA ASN A 254 2.91 16.94 -7.96
C ASN A 254 2.51 17.00 -9.44
N THR A 255 1.53 17.84 -9.76
CA THR A 255 0.92 17.92 -11.11
C THR A 255 1.94 18.16 -12.21
N ASN A 256 2.89 19.08 -12.02
CA ASN A 256 3.88 19.42 -13.05
C ASN A 256 4.83 18.25 -13.34
N ASP A 257 5.31 17.60 -12.29
CA ASP A 257 6.22 16.47 -12.42
C ASP A 257 5.50 15.22 -12.95
N PHE A 258 4.23 15.04 -12.61
CA PHE A 258 3.40 13.99 -13.21
C PHE A 258 3.27 14.17 -14.73
N TRP A 259 3.02 15.39 -15.22
CA TRP A 259 2.94 15.62 -16.67
C TRP A 259 4.26 15.41 -17.39
N LYS A 260 5.40 15.78 -16.77
CA LYS A 260 6.73 15.46 -17.31
C LYS A 260 6.97 13.96 -17.35
N LEU A 261 6.63 13.25 -16.26
CA LEU A 261 6.75 11.80 -16.14
C LEU A 261 5.92 11.09 -17.20
N LYS A 262 4.64 11.44 -17.33
CA LYS A 262 3.72 10.90 -18.32
C LYS A 262 4.26 11.09 -19.74
N ARG A 263 4.64 12.33 -20.08
CA ARG A 263 5.23 12.62 -21.40
C ARG A 263 6.47 11.77 -21.66
N TRP A 264 7.31 11.58 -20.65
CA TRP A 264 8.47 10.71 -20.79
C TRP A 264 8.07 9.25 -21.01
N LEU A 265 7.18 8.68 -20.18
CA LEU A 265 6.72 7.29 -20.33
C LEU A 265 6.10 7.03 -21.71
N GLU A 266 5.38 8.00 -22.26
CA GLU A 266 4.77 7.92 -23.60
C GLU A 266 5.78 7.99 -24.75
N THR A 267 6.99 8.52 -24.49
CA THR A 267 8.01 8.78 -25.53
C THR A 267 9.29 8.00 -25.33
N CYS A 268 9.47 7.31 -24.20
CA CYS A 268 10.69 6.59 -23.88
C CYS A 268 10.83 5.24 -24.61
N THR A 269 9.80 4.83 -25.35
CA THR A 269 9.75 3.57 -26.09
C THR A 269 9.53 3.83 -27.58
N TYR A 270 10.29 3.13 -28.42
CA TYR A 270 10.21 3.29 -29.88
C TYR A 270 9.11 2.41 -30.50
N ASN A 271 9.04 1.15 -30.04
CA ASN A 271 8.09 0.13 -30.49
C ASN A 271 7.00 -0.16 -29.45
N GLN A 272 5.99 -0.95 -29.84
CA GLN A 272 5.01 -1.49 -28.89
C GLN A 272 5.68 -2.48 -27.92
N PRO A 273 5.23 -2.56 -26.64
CA PRO A 273 4.10 -1.82 -26.07
C PRO A 273 4.47 -0.37 -25.70
N ARG A 274 3.57 0.57 -25.97
CA ARG A 274 3.66 1.95 -25.46
C ARG A 274 2.96 2.06 -24.11
N PHE A 275 3.40 3.01 -23.29
CA PHE A 275 2.70 3.34 -22.06
C PHE A 275 1.35 3.98 -22.39
N GLU A 276 0.29 3.47 -21.77
CA GLU A 276 -1.04 4.06 -21.79
C GLU A 276 -1.39 4.46 -20.36
N LEU A 277 -1.87 5.69 -20.18
CA LEU A 277 -2.26 6.15 -18.87
C LEU A 277 -3.45 5.32 -18.37
N PRO A 278 -3.34 4.63 -17.22
CA PRO A 278 -4.41 3.79 -16.73
C PRO A 278 -5.63 4.63 -16.32
N PRO A 279 -6.85 4.08 -16.43
CA PRO A 279 -8.05 4.74 -15.94
C PRO A 279 -7.93 5.13 -14.47
N ASN A 280 -8.37 6.35 -14.12
CA ASN A 280 -8.28 6.92 -12.78
C ASN A 280 -6.85 6.92 -12.18
N ASP A 281 -5.82 6.93 -13.03
CA ASP A 281 -4.41 6.84 -12.63
C ASP A 281 -4.07 5.56 -11.83
N ASN A 282 -4.91 4.51 -11.91
CA ASN A 282 -4.74 3.28 -11.13
C ASN A 282 -4.21 2.13 -12.00
N MET A 283 -2.91 1.86 -11.91
CA MET A 283 -2.27 0.73 -12.59
C MET A 283 -2.64 -0.59 -11.90
N VAL A 284 -3.51 -1.38 -12.54
CA VAL A 284 -3.85 -2.72 -12.06
C VAL A 284 -2.69 -3.67 -12.33
N LEU A 285 -2.25 -4.38 -11.29
CA LEU A 285 -1.17 -5.33 -11.37
C LEU A 285 -1.72 -6.72 -11.67
N ASN A 286 -1.44 -7.23 -12.86
CA ASN A 286 -1.94 -8.51 -13.32
C ASN A 286 -0.89 -9.23 -14.18
N GLY A 287 -0.76 -10.53 -13.96
CA GLY A 287 0.21 -11.35 -14.64
C GLY A 287 1.64 -11.08 -14.19
N VAL A 288 2.57 -11.80 -14.81
CA VAL A 288 3.98 -11.79 -14.44
C VAL A 288 4.82 -11.60 -15.71
N VAL A 289 5.91 -10.84 -15.59
CA VAL A 289 6.92 -10.75 -16.65
C VAL A 289 7.79 -12.01 -16.58
N PRO A 290 7.87 -12.82 -17.66
CA PRO A 290 8.69 -14.04 -17.65
C PRO A 290 10.18 -13.73 -17.48
N LEU A 291 10.90 -14.63 -16.80
CA LEU A 291 12.34 -14.59 -16.59
C LEU A 291 13.12 -14.45 -17.90
N GLU A 292 12.66 -15.11 -18.97
CA GLU A 292 13.26 -14.97 -20.31
C GLU A 292 13.15 -13.53 -20.82
N GLU A 293 12.01 -12.86 -20.59
CA GLU A 293 11.79 -11.47 -20.99
C GLU A 293 12.58 -10.47 -20.13
N LEU A 294 12.86 -10.79 -18.85
CA LEU A 294 13.74 -9.96 -18.01
C LEU A 294 15.18 -9.91 -18.54
N ARG A 295 15.65 -11.00 -19.17
CA ARG A 295 17.00 -11.08 -19.78
C ARG A 295 17.03 -10.58 -21.21
N ASN A 296 15.94 -10.78 -21.94
CA ASN A 296 15.79 -10.33 -23.32
C ASN A 296 14.49 -9.52 -23.48
N PRO A 297 14.49 -8.25 -23.06
CA PRO A 297 13.30 -7.41 -23.14
C PRO A 297 12.85 -7.24 -24.59
N LYS A 298 11.54 -7.38 -24.81
CA LYS A 298 10.93 -7.18 -26.14
C LYS A 298 10.73 -5.71 -26.48
N MET A 299 10.57 -4.89 -25.46
CA MET A 299 10.44 -3.44 -25.59
C MET A 299 11.79 -2.83 -25.91
N LYS A 300 11.79 -1.74 -26.69
CA LYS A 300 12.99 -1.00 -27.09
C LYS A 300 12.83 0.49 -26.79
N ASP A 301 13.92 1.11 -26.35
CA ASP A 301 14.02 2.54 -26.12
C ASP A 301 14.12 3.34 -27.42
N VAL A 302 14.23 4.67 -27.30
CA VAL A 302 14.34 5.60 -28.44
C VAL A 302 15.58 5.39 -29.33
N ASN A 303 16.59 4.66 -28.85
CA ASN A 303 17.81 4.33 -29.57
C ASN A 303 17.78 2.91 -30.15
N ASP A 304 16.61 2.25 -30.18
CA ASP A 304 16.42 0.86 -30.60
C ASP A 304 17.16 -0.17 -29.72
N MET A 305 17.53 0.23 -28.50
CA MET A 305 18.14 -0.63 -27.49
C MET A 305 17.02 -1.25 -26.66
N SER A 306 17.00 -2.58 -26.47
CA SER A 306 16.01 -3.23 -25.61
C SER A 306 15.93 -2.59 -24.22
N CYS A 307 14.77 -2.56 -23.60
CA CYS A 307 14.65 -2.00 -22.27
C CYS A 307 13.44 -2.58 -21.58
N LEU A 308 13.46 -2.58 -20.24
CA LEU A 308 12.28 -2.85 -19.44
C LEU A 308 12.05 -1.69 -18.49
N ILE A 309 11.24 -0.74 -18.91
CA ILE A 309 10.75 0.34 -18.06
C ILE A 309 9.84 -0.25 -16.99
N VAL A 310 10.19 0.02 -15.74
CA VAL A 310 9.51 -0.50 -14.57
C VAL A 310 9.15 0.61 -13.60
N GLY A 311 8.00 0.45 -12.95
CA GLY A 311 7.52 1.27 -11.87
C GLY A 311 7.45 0.50 -10.56
N LYS A 312 7.44 1.23 -9.45
CA LYS A 312 7.04 0.70 -8.14
C LYS A 312 6.33 1.77 -7.33
N ARG A 313 5.67 1.36 -6.24
CA ARG A 313 5.29 2.24 -5.15
C ARG A 313 5.91 1.73 -3.86
N GLY A 314 6.79 2.54 -3.26
CA GLY A 314 7.44 2.23 -1.99
C GLY A 314 6.94 3.10 -0.85
N ALA A 315 6.99 2.58 0.37
CA ALA A 315 6.56 3.29 1.57
C ALA A 315 7.32 4.61 1.79
N THR A 316 8.58 4.69 1.36
CA THR A 316 9.44 5.87 1.56
C THR A 316 9.40 6.80 0.36
N THR A 317 9.56 6.29 -0.86
CA THR A 317 9.67 7.17 -2.05
C THR A 317 8.34 7.43 -2.76
N GLY A 318 7.26 6.72 -2.42
CA GLY A 318 6.05 6.71 -3.23
C GLY A 318 6.31 6.08 -4.60
N VAL A 319 5.66 6.62 -5.64
CA VAL A 319 5.77 6.10 -7.01
C VAL A 319 7.07 6.55 -7.66
N THR A 320 7.84 5.59 -8.16
CA THR A 320 9.09 5.84 -8.89
C THR A 320 9.19 4.93 -10.10
N TRP A 321 9.95 5.40 -11.10
CA TRP A 321 10.14 4.70 -12.38
C TRP A 321 11.62 4.58 -12.71
N GLY A 322 11.99 3.48 -13.35
CA GLY A 322 13.37 3.14 -13.71
C GLY A 322 13.44 2.22 -14.92
N CYS A 323 14.66 1.78 -15.24
CA CYS A 323 14.92 0.78 -16.28
C CYS A 323 15.51 -0.47 -15.65
N GLY A 324 14.98 -1.63 -16.01
CA GLY A 324 15.67 -2.89 -15.84
C GLY A 324 17.06 -2.86 -16.47
N ASN A 325 18.04 -3.33 -15.72
CA ASN A 325 19.36 -3.58 -16.24
C ASN A 325 19.35 -4.84 -17.10
N TRP A 326 20.12 -4.80 -18.17
CA TRP A 326 20.24 -5.89 -19.12
C TRP A 326 21.09 -7.04 -18.61
N VAL A 327 22.08 -6.67 -17.79
CA VAL A 327 23.04 -7.61 -17.22
C VAL A 327 22.63 -7.85 -15.77
N THR A 328 22.53 -9.11 -15.38
CA THR A 328 22.31 -9.46 -13.99
C THR A 328 23.56 -9.15 -13.17
N SER A 329 23.38 -8.75 -11.92
CA SER A 329 24.48 -8.38 -11.04
C SER A 329 24.84 -9.57 -10.16
N ILE A 330 26.13 -9.87 -10.09
CA ILE A 330 26.67 -10.74 -9.04
C ILE A 330 26.88 -9.87 -7.80
N VAL A 331 26.08 -10.10 -6.78
CA VAL A 331 26.11 -9.32 -5.53
C VAL A 331 26.70 -10.19 -4.44
N GLN A 332 27.72 -9.68 -3.75
CA GLN A 332 28.29 -10.32 -2.56
C GLN A 332 27.93 -9.49 -1.32
N ARG A 333 27.10 -10.06 -0.44
CA ARG A 333 26.65 -9.38 0.80
C ARG A 333 26.34 -10.41 1.87
N ASP A 334 26.70 -10.12 3.12
CA ASP A 334 26.41 -10.97 4.29
C ASP A 334 26.98 -12.40 4.18
N GLY A 335 28.03 -12.58 3.38
CA GLY A 335 28.60 -13.91 3.07
C GLY A 335 27.85 -14.69 1.99
N LEU A 336 26.78 -14.13 1.41
CA LEU A 336 26.05 -14.69 0.29
C LEU A 336 26.55 -14.12 -1.04
N VAL A 337 26.57 -14.96 -2.07
CA VAL A 337 26.78 -14.55 -3.46
C VAL A 337 25.51 -14.86 -4.24
N THR A 338 24.87 -13.83 -4.78
CA THR A 338 23.57 -13.90 -5.44
C THR A 338 23.64 -13.31 -6.85
N ASN A 339 22.77 -13.81 -7.72
CA ASN A 339 22.56 -13.30 -9.07
C ASN A 339 21.25 -12.50 -9.10
N GLU A 340 21.36 -11.18 -9.02
CA GLU A 340 20.22 -10.28 -8.79
C GLU A 340 19.93 -9.43 -10.03
N TRP A 341 18.64 -9.18 -10.29
CA TRP A 341 18.23 -8.31 -11.39
C TRP A 341 18.19 -6.87 -10.91
N GLY A 342 19.00 -6.02 -11.54
CA GLY A 342 19.14 -4.62 -11.18
C GLY A 342 18.15 -3.71 -11.91
N VAL A 343 17.77 -2.61 -11.27
CA VAL A 343 17.00 -1.50 -11.84
C VAL A 343 17.81 -0.22 -11.67
N LEU A 344 17.99 0.49 -12.78
CA LEU A 344 18.69 1.76 -12.88
C LEU A 344 17.71 2.92 -12.84
N CYS A 345 18.08 4.01 -12.15
CA CYS A 345 17.33 5.26 -12.19
C CYS A 345 17.63 6.02 -13.49
N LEU A 346 16.63 6.15 -14.37
CA LEU A 346 16.79 6.82 -15.67
C LEU A 346 16.62 8.35 -15.64
N PHE A 347 16.12 8.91 -14.53
CA PHE A 347 15.59 10.29 -14.52
C PHE A 347 16.16 11.19 -13.43
N ARG A 348 17.48 11.09 -13.20
CA ARG A 348 18.20 11.80 -12.13
C ARG A 348 18.03 13.33 -12.11
N LYS A 349 17.77 13.97 -13.26
CA LYS A 349 17.65 15.45 -13.33
C LYS A 349 16.33 16.02 -12.81
N HIS A 350 15.28 15.20 -12.66
CA HIS A 350 13.94 15.69 -12.32
C HIS A 350 13.21 14.88 -11.24
N PHE A 351 13.69 13.69 -10.87
CA PHE A 351 12.99 12.82 -9.93
C PHE A 351 13.88 12.30 -8.82
N VAL A 352 13.21 11.85 -7.76
CA VAL A 352 13.80 11.13 -6.62
C VAL A 352 14.48 9.82 -7.09
N PRO A 353 15.41 9.27 -6.31
CA PRO A 353 16.01 7.96 -6.57
C PRO A 353 14.94 6.88 -6.75
N PHE A 354 15.25 5.82 -7.50
CA PHE A 354 14.29 4.74 -7.72
C PHE A 354 13.87 4.09 -6.40
N SER A 355 14.78 3.92 -5.44
CA SER A 355 14.48 3.36 -4.11
C SER A 355 15.26 4.07 -2.99
N LYS A 356 14.76 3.92 -1.76
CA LYS A 356 15.41 4.32 -0.50
C LYS A 356 15.16 3.28 0.60
N ASN A 357 15.88 3.39 1.71
CA ASN A 357 15.60 2.61 2.92
C ASN A 357 14.11 2.71 3.30
N GLY A 358 13.49 1.56 3.58
CA GLY A 358 12.05 1.42 3.81
C GLY A 358 11.24 0.95 2.60
N ASP A 359 11.81 0.98 1.39
CA ASP A 359 11.12 0.47 0.19
C ASP A 359 11.26 -1.05 -0.01
N SER A 360 12.10 -1.75 0.77
CA SER A 360 12.22 -3.21 0.70
C SER A 360 10.86 -3.89 0.79
N GLY A 361 10.61 -4.87 -0.07
CA GLY A 361 9.33 -5.54 -0.23
C GLY A 361 8.41 -4.93 -1.27
N SER A 362 8.68 -3.70 -1.76
CA SER A 362 7.84 -3.06 -2.79
C SER A 362 7.73 -3.92 -4.05
N VAL A 363 6.51 -4.06 -4.58
CA VAL A 363 6.29 -4.67 -5.89
C VAL A 363 6.83 -3.78 -6.99
N VAL A 364 7.52 -4.40 -7.95
CA VAL A 364 7.99 -3.79 -9.18
C VAL A 364 7.13 -4.33 -10.34
N PHE A 365 6.67 -3.44 -11.20
CA PHE A 365 5.78 -3.76 -12.32
C PHE A 365 6.24 -3.07 -13.61
N ASP A 366 5.91 -3.63 -14.77
CA ASP A 366 6.20 -3.00 -16.06
C ASP A 366 5.15 -1.93 -16.44
N ILE A 367 5.36 -1.22 -17.56
CA ILE A 367 4.43 -0.20 -18.06
C ILE A 367 3.01 -0.71 -18.39
N ARG A 368 2.78 -2.03 -18.38
CA ARG A 368 1.48 -2.68 -18.61
C ARG A 368 0.86 -3.25 -17.33
N GLY A 369 1.50 -3.04 -16.18
CA GLY A 369 1.06 -3.60 -14.90
C GLY A 369 1.41 -5.07 -14.70
N ARG A 370 2.25 -5.69 -15.53
CA ARG A 370 2.73 -7.06 -15.23
C ARG A 370 3.74 -7.00 -14.10
N VAL A 371 3.61 -7.91 -13.14
CA VAL A 371 4.52 -7.96 -11.99
C VAL A 371 5.87 -8.50 -12.41
N VAL A 372 6.92 -7.75 -12.11
CA VAL A 372 8.31 -8.12 -12.36
C VAL A 372 8.87 -8.89 -11.18
N GLY A 373 8.59 -8.45 -9.96
CA GLY A 373 9.16 -9.01 -8.73
C GLY A 373 8.92 -8.12 -7.52
N ILE A 374 9.57 -8.46 -6.41
CA ILE A 374 9.67 -7.58 -5.24
C ILE A 374 11.11 -7.12 -5.06
N MET A 375 11.30 -5.87 -4.64
CA MET A 375 12.64 -5.36 -4.39
C MET A 375 13.16 -5.77 -3.02
N THR A 376 14.41 -6.18 -2.97
CA THR A 376 15.04 -6.70 -1.74
C THR A 376 16.07 -5.73 -1.18
N SER A 377 16.79 -5.04 -2.05
CA SER A 377 17.85 -4.13 -1.64
C SER A 377 18.18 -3.12 -2.73
N GLY A 378 19.10 -2.20 -2.44
CA GLY A 378 19.82 -1.48 -3.47
C GLY A 378 21.22 -1.13 -3.00
N GLU A 379 21.95 -0.45 -3.87
CA GLU A 379 23.31 0.01 -3.67
C GLU A 379 23.45 1.44 -4.20
N GLY A 380 24.16 2.30 -3.49
CA GLY A 380 24.52 3.63 -3.94
C GLY A 380 25.65 4.24 -3.12
N MET A 381 26.41 5.15 -3.72
CA MET A 381 27.53 5.83 -3.04
C MET A 381 27.10 6.96 -2.09
N THR A 382 25.82 7.33 -2.10
CA THR A 382 25.23 8.37 -1.27
C THR A 382 23.93 7.86 -0.63
N ASP A 383 23.20 8.73 0.07
CA ASP A 383 21.85 8.44 0.59
C ASP A 383 20.81 8.11 -0.52
N THR A 384 21.24 8.12 -1.79
CA THR A 384 20.46 7.71 -2.96
C THR A 384 21.03 6.44 -3.58
N LEU A 385 20.18 5.44 -3.80
CA LEU A 385 20.59 4.17 -4.39
C LEU A 385 20.73 4.33 -5.92
N ASP A 386 21.93 4.01 -6.42
CA ASP A 386 22.30 4.04 -7.83
C ASP A 386 21.67 2.86 -8.60
N ILE A 387 21.59 1.70 -7.94
CA ILE A 387 21.02 0.45 -8.46
C ILE A 387 20.09 -0.14 -7.40
N THR A 388 18.95 -0.68 -7.83
CA THR A 388 18.01 -1.41 -6.96
C THR A 388 17.87 -2.84 -7.43
N TYR A 389 17.90 -3.79 -6.51
CA TYR A 389 17.82 -5.21 -6.83
C TYR A 389 16.42 -5.78 -6.56
N VAL A 390 15.97 -6.62 -7.49
CA VAL A 390 14.64 -7.21 -7.50
C VAL A 390 14.75 -8.72 -7.64
N THR A 391 13.98 -9.43 -6.82
CA THR A 391 13.80 -10.87 -6.96
C THR A 391 12.61 -11.14 -7.89
N PRO A 392 12.81 -11.84 -9.03
CA PRO A 392 11.76 -12.02 -10.03
C PRO A 392 10.53 -12.78 -9.51
N MET A 393 9.34 -12.33 -9.89
CA MET A 393 8.07 -12.88 -9.41
C MET A 393 7.81 -14.30 -9.92
N GLU A 394 8.17 -14.61 -11.16
CA GLU A 394 8.01 -15.97 -11.69
C GLU A 394 8.80 -16.99 -10.85
N TRP A 395 10.01 -16.61 -10.44
CA TRP A 395 10.82 -17.43 -9.54
C TRP A 395 10.20 -17.52 -8.14
N LEU A 396 9.72 -16.40 -7.57
CA LEU A 396 9.06 -16.37 -6.26
C LEU A 396 7.83 -17.27 -6.21
N LEU A 397 6.96 -17.23 -7.22
CA LEU A 397 5.77 -18.08 -7.29
C LEU A 397 6.12 -19.57 -7.31
N LYS A 398 7.22 -19.93 -7.99
CA LYS A 398 7.72 -21.29 -8.00
C LYS A 398 8.27 -21.68 -6.62
N ASP A 399 9.11 -20.84 -6.02
CA ASP A 399 9.68 -21.10 -4.69
C ASP A 399 8.57 -21.22 -3.63
N MET A 400 7.55 -20.35 -3.63
CA MET A 400 6.38 -20.47 -2.76
C MET A 400 5.68 -21.81 -2.92
N LYS A 401 5.45 -22.24 -4.17
CA LYS A 401 4.82 -23.53 -4.47
C LYS A 401 5.65 -24.71 -3.96
N ASP A 402 6.96 -24.67 -4.15
CA ASP A 402 7.89 -25.70 -3.67
C ASP A 402 7.90 -25.79 -2.12
N ASN A 403 7.41 -24.75 -1.42
CA ASN A 403 7.28 -24.69 0.03
C ASN A 403 5.83 -24.87 0.54
N GLY A 404 4.92 -25.34 -0.33
CA GLY A 404 3.55 -25.68 0.02
C GLY A 404 2.50 -24.58 -0.24
N TYR A 405 2.88 -23.45 -0.82
CA TYR A 405 2.00 -22.31 -1.08
C TYR A 405 1.78 -22.13 -2.59
N ASP A 406 0.80 -22.85 -3.17
CA ASP A 406 0.43 -22.65 -4.58
C ASP A 406 -0.49 -21.42 -4.75
N VAL A 407 0.14 -20.27 -5.02
CA VAL A 407 -0.52 -18.96 -5.03
C VAL A 407 -0.55 -18.31 -6.42
N SER A 408 -1.42 -17.32 -6.57
CA SER A 408 -1.58 -16.48 -7.76
C SER A 408 -1.78 -15.02 -7.37
N ILE A 409 -1.47 -14.12 -8.30
CA ILE A 409 -1.84 -12.71 -8.20
C ILE A 409 -3.34 -12.64 -8.54
N PRO A 410 -4.20 -12.20 -7.59
CA PRO A 410 -5.67 -12.30 -7.67
C PRO A 410 -6.33 -11.60 -8.84
#